data_AF-A0A498F8Z7-F1
#
_entry.id   AF-A0A498F8Z7-F1
#
_cell.length_a   1.000
_cell.length_b   1.000
_cell.length_c   1.000
_cell.angle_alpha   90.00
_cell.angle_beta   90.00
_cell.angle_gamma   90.00
#
_symmetry.space_group_name_H-M   'P 1'
#
loop_
_entity.id
_entity.type
_entity.pdbx_description
1 polymer ?
#
loop_
_entity_poly.entity_id
_entity_poly.type
_entity_poly.pdbx_seq_one_letter_code
_entity_poly.pdbx_strand_id
1 'polypeptide(L)'
;MKEVIEGFLKFQREAFVERTALFQRLATRQNPRTLFISCSDSRLVPELVTQREPGDLFVIRNAGNIVPSFGPEPGGVTASVEYAVAALGVEDIVICGHSDCGAMTAIA
;
A
#
# COMPACT_ATOMS: atom_id res chain seq x y z
N MET A 1 21.87 -4.56 2.34
CA MET A 1 21.70 -3.68 1.15
C MET A 1 21.93 -4.35 -0.19
N LYS A 2 22.95 -5.20 -0.34
CA LYS A 2 23.21 -5.92 -1.60
C LYS A 2 21.98 -6.65 -2.16
N GLU A 3 21.27 -7.40 -1.31
CA GLU A 3 20.07 -8.16 -1.70
C GLU A 3 18.93 -7.28 -2.22
N VAL A 4 18.68 -6.13 -1.59
CA VAL A 4 17.64 -5.18 -2.03
C VAL A 4 17.97 -4.62 -3.42
N ILE A 5 19.25 -4.30 -3.65
CA ILE A 5 19.73 -3.82 -4.95
C ILE A 5 19.59 -4.92 -6.00
N GLU A 6 20.01 -6.14 -5.69
CA GLU A 6 19.88 -7.29 -6.58
C GLU A 6 18.41 -7.59 -6.92
N GLY A 7 17.50 -7.49 -5.94
CA GLY A 7 16.07 -7.62 -6.14
C GLY A 7 15.49 -6.54 -7.07
N PHE A 8 15.91 -5.28 -6.90
CA PHE A 8 15.50 -4.19 -7.79
C PHE A 8 16.02 -4.40 -9.23
N LEU A 9 17.28 -4.81 -9.38
CA LEU A 9 17.85 -5.12 -10.69
C LEU A 9 17.16 -6.32 -11.35
N LYS A 10 16.73 -7.31 -10.56
CA LYS A 10 15.92 -8.43 -11.03
C LYS A 10 14.54 -7.95 -11.50
N PHE A 11 13.86 -7.11 -10.71
CA PHE A 11 12.59 -6.49 -11.10
C PHE A 11 12.70 -5.78 -12.46
N GLN A 12 13.76 -4.98 -12.68
CA GLN A 12 13.96 -4.27 -13.95
C GLN A 12 14.13 -5.21 -15.15
N ARG A 13 14.82 -6.35 -14.98
CA ARG A 13 15.09 -7.29 -16.08
C ARG A 13 13.96 -8.26 -16.36
N GLU A 14 13.13 -8.57 -15.36
CA GLU A 14 12.10 -9.60 -15.44
C GLU A 14 10.71 -9.00 -15.30
N ALA A 15 10.26 -8.75 -14.06
CA ALA A 15 8.88 -8.34 -13.77
C ALA A 15 8.45 -7.04 -14.47
N PHE A 16 9.35 -6.07 -14.61
CA PHE A 16 9.09 -4.83 -15.36
C PHE A 16 8.92 -5.11 -16.84
N VAL A 17 9.80 -5.93 -17.43
CA VAL A 17 9.76 -6.27 -18.86
C VAL A 17 8.44 -6.96 -19.20
N GLU A 18 8.04 -7.95 -18.41
CA GLU A 18 6.75 -8.65 -18.54
C GLU A 18 5.54 -7.71 -18.47
N ARG A 19 5.66 -6.60 -17.73
CA ARG A 19 4.58 -5.63 -17.47
C ARG A 19 4.83 -4.26 -18.11
N THR A 20 5.65 -4.18 -19.15
CA THR A 20 6.08 -2.90 -19.74
C THR A 20 4.89 -2.02 -20.12
N ALA A 21 3.88 -2.59 -20.79
CA ALA A 21 2.68 -1.87 -21.20
C ALA A 21 1.85 -1.35 -20.00
N LEU A 22 1.82 -2.09 -18.89
CA LEU A 22 1.17 -1.65 -17.65
C LEU A 22 1.91 -0.46 -17.05
N PHE A 23 3.22 -0.58 -16.84
CA PHE A 23 4.02 0.49 -16.24
C PHE A 23 4.08 1.75 -17.11
N GLN A 24 4.06 1.63 -18.43
CA GLN A 24 3.95 2.78 -19.34
C GLN A 24 2.65 3.56 -19.13
N ARG A 25 1.52 2.88 -18.91
CA ARG A 25 0.25 3.57 -18.59
C ARG A 25 0.34 4.24 -17.22
N LEU A 26 0.83 3.51 -16.21
CA LEU A 26 0.92 3.99 -14.83
C LEU A 26 1.92 5.13 -14.63
N ALA A 27 2.91 5.29 -15.52
CA ALA A 27 3.91 6.35 -15.44
C ALA A 27 3.32 7.78 -15.48
N THR A 28 2.10 7.94 -16.03
CA THR A 28 1.45 9.25 -16.17
C THR A 28 0.31 9.46 -15.19
N ARG A 29 -0.38 8.39 -14.79
CA ARG A 29 -1.56 8.47 -13.94
C ARG A 29 -1.80 7.14 -13.22
N GLN A 30 -2.23 7.25 -11.98
CA GLN A 30 -2.86 6.17 -11.22
C GLN A 30 -4.37 6.42 -11.13
N ASN A 31 -5.15 5.35 -11.00
CA ASN A 31 -6.60 5.43 -10.75
C ASN A 31 -7.07 4.22 -9.92
N PRO A 32 -6.49 4.03 -8.71
CA PRO A 32 -6.92 2.96 -7.82
C PRO A 32 -8.36 3.20 -7.38
N ARG A 33 -9.14 2.13 -7.22
CA ARG A 33 -10.52 2.23 -6.71
C ARG A 33 -10.62 2.05 -5.21
N THR A 34 -9.58 1.51 -4.59
CA THR A 34 -9.59 1.14 -3.17
C THR A 34 -8.36 1.67 -2.46
N LEU A 35 -8.58 2.36 -1.34
CA LEU A 35 -7.57 2.59 -0.32
C LEU A 35 -7.49 1.36 0.60
N PHE A 36 -6.32 0.73 0.66
CA PHE A 36 -6.07 -0.45 1.49
C PHE A 36 -5.09 -0.12 2.62
N ILE A 37 -5.57 -0.15 3.86
CA ILE A 37 -4.78 0.16 5.06
C ILE A 37 -4.44 -1.16 5.74
N SER A 38 -3.15 -1.50 5.81
CA SER A 38 -2.67 -2.78 6.34
C SER A 38 -1.54 -2.62 7.35
N CYS A 39 -1.21 -3.71 8.06
CA CYS A 39 -0.07 -3.70 8.96
C CYS A 39 1.26 -3.66 8.16
N SER A 40 2.29 -3.05 8.72
CA SER A 40 3.67 -3.12 8.23
C SER A 40 4.32 -4.51 8.40
N ASP A 41 3.61 -5.47 8.98
CA ASP A 41 4.05 -6.87 9.13
C ASP A 41 4.52 -7.46 7.80
N SER A 42 5.75 -7.97 7.76
CA SER A 42 6.37 -8.47 6.53
C SER A 42 5.67 -9.69 5.93
N ARG A 43 4.78 -10.35 6.67
CA ARG A 43 3.97 -11.49 6.23
C ARG A 43 2.71 -11.07 5.48
N LEU A 44 2.28 -9.81 5.58
CA LEU A 44 1.11 -9.27 4.92
C LEU A 44 1.52 -8.34 3.77
N VAL A 45 1.30 -8.78 2.54
CA VAL A 45 1.54 -7.97 1.32
C VAL A 45 0.19 -7.76 0.62
N PRO A 46 -0.40 -6.55 0.68
CA PRO A 46 -1.76 -6.29 0.20
C PRO A 46 -2.04 -6.77 -1.23
N GLU A 47 -1.17 -6.41 -2.17
CA GLU A 47 -1.30 -6.76 -3.59
C GLU A 47 -1.23 -8.28 -3.80
N LEU A 48 -0.34 -8.96 -3.06
CA LEU A 48 -0.21 -10.42 -3.13
C LEU A 48 -1.46 -11.11 -2.57
N VAL A 49 -1.95 -10.72 -1.39
CA VAL A 49 -3.11 -11.41 -0.78
C VAL A 49 -4.43 -11.12 -1.49
N THR A 50 -4.53 -9.98 -2.17
CA THR A 50 -5.73 -9.59 -2.93
C THR A 50 -5.64 -9.89 -4.43
N GLN A 51 -4.52 -10.46 -4.90
CA GLN A 51 -4.24 -10.77 -6.31
C GLN A 51 -4.43 -9.54 -7.22
N ARG A 52 -3.85 -8.42 -6.80
CA ARG A 52 -3.92 -7.12 -7.49
C ARG A 52 -2.61 -6.77 -8.15
N GLU A 53 -2.69 -6.05 -9.26
CA GLU A 53 -1.53 -5.55 -9.99
C GLU A 53 -1.16 -4.13 -9.52
N PRO A 54 0.06 -3.65 -9.83
CA PRO A 54 0.43 -2.27 -9.56
C PRO A 54 -0.60 -1.28 -10.09
N GLY A 55 -0.98 -0.30 -9.26
CA GLY A 55 -1.97 0.73 -9.59
C GLY A 55 -3.43 0.38 -9.26
N ASP A 56 -3.73 -0.86 -8.89
CA ASP A 56 -5.10 -1.26 -8.49
C ASP A 56 -5.47 -0.75 -7.08
N LEU A 57 -4.50 -0.74 -6.16
CA LEU A 57 -4.66 -0.33 -4.77
C LEU A 57 -3.83 0.93 -4.46
N PHE A 58 -4.39 1.82 -3.65
CA PHE A 58 -3.61 2.84 -2.94
C PHE A 58 -3.37 2.34 -1.51
N VAL A 59 -2.12 2.20 -1.09
CA VAL A 59 -1.79 1.42 0.12
C VAL A 59 -1.18 2.28 1.21
N ILE A 60 -1.70 2.17 2.43
CA ILE A 60 -1.07 2.70 3.66
C ILE A 60 -0.62 1.51 4.51
N ARG A 61 0.62 1.53 4.99
CA ARG A 61 1.14 0.51 5.92
C ARG A 61 1.72 1.16 7.17
N ASN A 62 1.21 0.79 8.34
CA ASN A 62 1.79 1.14 9.62
C ASN A 62 1.70 -0.04 10.61
N ALA A 63 2.44 0.00 11.72
CA ALA A 63 2.36 -1.04 12.73
C ALA A 63 0.96 -1.07 13.35
N GLY A 64 0.23 -2.17 13.15
CA GLY A 64 -1.11 -2.36 13.70
C GLY A 64 -2.25 -1.79 12.86
N ASN A 65 -2.01 -1.37 11.61
CA ASN A 65 -3.04 -0.86 10.68
C ASN A 65 -3.96 0.19 11.32
N ILE A 66 -3.37 1.08 12.12
CA ILE A 66 -4.07 2.07 12.92
C ILE A 66 -4.42 3.27 12.05
N VAL A 67 -5.68 3.69 12.13
CA VAL A 67 -6.16 4.95 11.57
C VAL A 67 -6.42 5.90 12.74
N PRO A 68 -5.57 6.93 12.96
CA PRO A 68 -5.80 7.87 14.03
C PRO A 68 -7.03 8.73 13.74
N SER A 69 -7.70 9.20 14.81
CA SER A 69 -8.76 10.20 14.69
C SER A 69 -8.24 11.47 14.02
N PHE A 70 -9.14 12.20 13.35
CA PHE A 70 -8.82 13.51 12.79
C PHE A 70 -8.37 14.48 13.89
N GLY A 71 -7.28 15.19 13.63
CA GLY A 71 -6.69 16.19 14.51
C GLY A 71 -6.30 17.46 13.74
N PRO A 72 -5.90 18.54 14.44
CA PRO A 72 -5.61 19.82 13.82
C PRO A 72 -4.38 19.79 12.91
N GLU A 73 -3.43 18.90 13.19
CA GLU A 73 -2.22 18.71 12.38
C GLU A 73 -2.33 17.42 11.56
N PRO A 74 -2.07 17.46 10.24
CA PRO A 74 -2.14 16.27 9.40
C PRO A 74 -0.99 15.30 9.74
N GLY A 75 -1.35 14.09 10.17
CA GLY A 75 -0.43 12.96 10.22
C GLY A 75 -0.31 12.27 8.87
N GLY A 76 0.73 11.44 8.70
CA GLY A 76 0.96 10.72 7.43
C GLY A 76 -0.22 9.86 6.98
N VAL A 77 -0.94 9.23 7.92
CA VAL A 77 -2.15 8.44 7.62
C VAL A 77 -3.31 9.35 7.20
N THR A 78 -3.62 10.38 7.98
CA THR A 78 -4.77 11.26 7.69
C THR A 78 -4.59 12.02 6.37
N ALA A 79 -3.38 12.50 6.07
CA ALA A 79 -3.07 13.14 4.79
C ALA A 79 -3.20 12.17 3.61
N SER A 80 -2.79 10.91 3.79
CA SER A 80 -2.89 9.88 2.74
C SER A 80 -4.33 9.42 2.52
N VAL A 81 -5.15 9.36 3.57
CA VAL A 81 -6.61 9.13 3.47
C VAL A 81 -7.26 10.27 2.70
N GLU A 82 -6.96 11.52 3.06
CA GLU A 82 -7.47 12.71 2.35
C GLU A 82 -7.09 12.68 0.88
N TYR A 83 -5.82 12.40 0.55
CA TYR A 83 -5.38 12.31 -0.84
C TYR A 83 -6.10 11.19 -1.62
N ALA A 84 -6.26 10.01 -1.02
CA ALA A 84 -6.98 8.90 -1.65
C ALA A 84 -8.43 9.28 -1.97
N VAL A 85 -9.12 9.92 -1.04
CA VAL A 85 -10.53 10.28 -1.21
C VAL A 85 -10.69 11.50 -2.13
N ALA A 86 -10.03 12.61 -1.81
CA ALA A 86 -10.26 13.89 -2.47
C ALA A 86 -9.52 14.03 -3.80
N ALA A 87 -8.32 13.45 -3.95
CA ALA A 87 -7.51 13.60 -5.15
C ALA A 87 -7.61 12.38 -6.09
N LEU A 88 -7.63 11.16 -5.54
CA LEU A 88 -7.71 9.94 -6.35
C LEU A 88 -9.14 9.46 -6.58
N GLY A 89 -10.10 9.86 -5.74
CA GLY A 89 -11.50 9.45 -5.87
C GLY A 89 -11.72 7.96 -5.61
N VAL A 90 -11.01 7.37 -4.65
CA VAL A 90 -11.25 5.97 -4.26
C VAL A 90 -12.69 5.79 -3.79
N GLU A 91 -13.31 4.67 -4.18
CA GLU A 91 -14.70 4.34 -3.86
C GLU A 91 -14.78 3.52 -2.56
N ASP A 92 -13.74 2.74 -2.27
CA ASP A 92 -13.67 1.83 -1.12
C ASP A 92 -12.49 2.15 -0.21
N ILE A 93 -12.69 1.98 1.10
CA ILE A 93 -11.62 2.00 2.10
C ILE A 93 -11.68 0.69 2.89
N VAL A 94 -10.58 -0.06 2.87
CA VAL A 94 -10.42 -1.32 3.60
C VAL A 94 -9.39 -1.16 4.70
N ILE A 95 -9.76 -1.49 5.94
CA ILE A 95 -8.82 -1.62 7.07
C ILE A 95 -8.61 -3.12 7.32
N CYS A 96 -7.42 -3.61 7.02
CA CYS A 96 -7.09 -5.03 7.08
C CYS A 96 -6.15 -5.30 8.27
N GLY A 97 -6.73 -5.91 9.31
CA GLY A 97 -5.97 -6.55 10.39
C GLY A 97 -5.41 -7.92 9.96
N HIS A 98 -4.66 -8.55 10.85
CA HIS A 98 -4.15 -9.91 10.62
C HIS A 98 -3.92 -10.66 11.94
N SER A 99 -3.84 -11.98 11.86
CA SER A 99 -3.51 -12.84 13.00
C SER A 99 -2.09 -12.59 13.51
N ASP A 100 -1.88 -12.79 14.82
CA ASP A 100 -0.58 -12.65 15.49
C ASP A 100 0.10 -11.30 15.21
N CYS A 101 -0.67 -10.22 15.28
CA CYS A 101 -0.17 -8.86 15.09
C CYS A 101 0.64 -8.40 16.29
N GLY A 102 1.97 -8.30 16.15
CA GLY A 102 2.85 -7.87 17.23
C GLY A 102 2.53 -6.49 17.80
N ALA A 103 2.02 -5.55 16.99
CA ALA A 103 1.58 -4.24 17.47
C ALA A 103 0.35 -4.35 18.39
N MET A 104 -0.59 -5.24 18.08
CA MET A 104 -1.76 -5.48 18.93
C MET A 104 -1.38 -6.23 20.20
N THR A 105 -0.48 -7.22 20.12
CA THR A 105 0.05 -7.91 21.30
C THR A 105 0.77 -6.95 22.26
N ALA A 106 1.45 -5.93 21.76
CA ALA A 106 2.15 -4.96 22.59
C ALA A 106 1.22 -3.97 23.32
N ILE A 107 -0.02 -3.81 22.86
CA ILE A 107 -1.02 -2.87 23.40
C ILE A 107 -2.12 -3.59 24.19
N ALA A 108 -2.25 -4.91 24.03
CA ALA A 108 -3.20 -5.77 24.74
C ALA A 108 -2.84 -5.97 26.22
#